data_AF-A0A5K3FWU7-F1
#
_entry.id   AF-A0A5K3FWU7-F1
#
_cell.length_a   1.000
_cell.length_b   1.000
_cell.length_c   1.000
_cell.angle_alpha   90.00
_cell.angle_beta   90.00
_cell.angle_gamma   90.00
#
_symmetry.space_group_name_H-M   'P 1'
#
loop_
_entity.id
_entity.type
_entity.pdbx_description
1 polymer ?
#
loop_
_entity_poly.entity_id
_entity_poly.type
_entity_poly.pdbx_seq_one_letter_code
_entity_poly.pdbx_strand_id
1 'polypeptide(L)'
;MVGAFMNYVVTTFIGSIQQLCKLGLGEVNHMITKYQDMTICQFNYIGDESVPPVYLTVVGTNNCDLGVLTSLEVPLRPILQALSKKAAARFQSEAMMTRNDAGDHFYRVLHADSA
;
A
#
# COMPACT_ATOMS: atom_id res chain seq x y z
N MET A 1 8.34 6.09 18.82
CA MET A 1 7.35 5.02 19.08
C MET A 1 6.16 5.08 18.12
N VAL A 2 5.57 6.26 17.87
CA VAL A 2 4.40 6.44 16.97
C VAL A 2 4.64 5.93 15.52
N GLY A 3 5.82 6.21 14.93
CA GLY A 3 6.12 5.78 13.56
C GLY A 3 6.20 4.25 13.36
N ALA A 4 6.72 3.52 14.36
CA ALA A 4 6.80 2.06 14.29
C ALA A 4 5.42 1.39 14.44
N PHE A 5 4.57 1.93 15.31
CA PHE A 5 3.19 1.47 15.48
C PHE A 5 2.37 1.66 14.19
N MET A 6 2.50 2.82 13.54
CA MET A 6 1.78 3.09 12.29
C MET A 6 2.25 2.19 11.15
N ASN A 7 3.56 1.89 11.05
CA ASN A 7 4.06 0.92 10.08
C ASN A 7 3.49 -0.48 10.33
N TYR A 8 3.44 -0.91 11.59
CA TYR A 8 2.86 -2.21 11.95
C TYR A 8 1.39 -2.29 11.52
N VAL A 9 0.57 -1.29 11.86
CA VAL A 9 -0.86 -1.22 11.50
C VAL A 9 -1.08 -1.31 9.98
N VAL A 10 -0.25 -0.64 9.18
CA VAL A 10 -0.34 -0.70 7.71
C VAL A 10 0.07 -2.08 7.18
N THR A 11 1.18 -2.65 7.67
CA THR A 11 1.62 -3.98 7.23
C THR A 11 0.64 -5.09 7.61
N THR A 12 0.06 -5.03 8.81
CA THR A 12 -0.97 -5.98 9.24
C THR A 12 -2.20 -5.90 8.35
N PHE A 13 -2.63 -4.70 7.95
CA PHE A 13 -3.75 -4.53 7.01
C PHE A 13 -3.49 -5.16 5.65
N ILE A 14 -2.31 -4.92 5.06
CA ILE A 14 -1.91 -5.52 3.77
C ILE A 14 -1.94 -7.05 3.87
N GLY A 15 -1.39 -7.62 4.95
CA GLY A 15 -1.47 -9.05 5.19
C GLY A 15 -2.91 -9.54 5.32
N SER A 16 -3.75 -8.82 6.07
CA SER A 16 -5.16 -9.19 6.27
C SER A 16 -5.96 -9.21 4.98
N ILE A 17 -5.85 -8.19 4.11
CA ILE A 17 -6.59 -8.16 2.84
C ILE A 17 -6.15 -9.29 1.90
N GLN A 18 -4.85 -9.62 1.87
CA GLN A 18 -4.31 -10.74 1.08
C GLN A 18 -4.85 -12.10 1.55
N GLN A 19 -5.10 -12.25 2.86
CA GLN A 19 -5.70 -13.47 3.40
C GLN A 19 -7.22 -13.48 3.23
N LEU A 20 -7.90 -12.34 3.39
CA LEU A 20 -9.36 -12.27 3.33
C LEU A 20 -9.89 -12.66 1.94
N CYS A 21 -9.19 -12.28 0.86
CA CYS A 21 -9.56 -12.67 -0.50
C CYS A 21 -9.63 -14.20 -0.68
N LYS A 22 -8.91 -14.98 0.14
CA LYS A 22 -8.92 -16.46 0.11
C LYS A 22 -10.19 -17.08 0.69
N LEU A 23 -11.03 -16.28 1.37
CA LEU A 23 -12.33 -16.72 1.87
C LEU A 23 -13.40 -16.78 0.77
N GLY A 24 -13.07 -16.38 -0.47
CA GLY A 24 -14.01 -16.37 -1.59
C GLY A 24 -15.02 -15.22 -1.55
N LEU A 25 -14.76 -14.18 -0.74
CA LEU A 25 -15.65 -13.03 -0.56
C LEU A 25 -15.42 -11.90 -1.59
N GLY A 26 -14.49 -12.11 -2.54
CA GLY A 26 -14.08 -11.09 -3.50
C GLY A 26 -13.08 -10.10 -2.92
N GLU A 27 -12.93 -8.96 -3.59
CA GLU A 27 -11.97 -7.92 -3.20
C GLU A 27 -12.44 -7.13 -1.97
N VAL A 28 -11.50 -6.87 -1.07
CA VAL A 28 -11.74 -6.08 0.13
C VAL A 28 -11.44 -4.61 -0.13
N ASN A 29 -12.48 -3.79 -0.07
CA ASN A 29 -12.37 -2.34 -0.25
C ASN A 29 -11.92 -1.62 1.03
N HIS A 30 -12.37 -2.10 2.19
CA HIS A 30 -11.99 -1.52 3.49
C HIS A 30 -12.09 -2.53 4.64
N MET A 31 -11.37 -2.25 5.72
CA MET A 31 -11.40 -2.99 6.99
C MET A 31 -11.58 -2.02 8.14
N ILE A 32 -12.40 -2.41 9.13
CA ILE A 32 -12.59 -1.65 10.37
C ILE A 32 -12.14 -2.51 11.54
N THR A 33 -11.28 -1.97 12.39
CA THR A 33 -10.82 -2.61 13.62
C THR A 33 -11.14 -1.71 14.80
N LYS A 34 -11.97 -2.21 15.72
CA LYS A 34 -12.29 -1.52 16.97
C LYS A 34 -11.41 -2.02 18.10
N TYR A 35 -10.78 -1.08 18.78
CA TYR A 35 -10.08 -1.25 20.05
C TYR A 35 -10.88 -0.57 21.17
N GLN A 36 -10.42 -0.73 22.41
CA GLN A 36 -11.08 -0.13 23.58
C GLN A 36 -11.20 1.40 23.47
N ASP A 37 -10.15 2.07 22.99
CA ASP A 37 -10.10 3.55 22.98
C ASP A 37 -10.15 4.15 21.57
N MET A 38 -10.01 3.34 20.53
CA MET A 38 -9.91 3.83 19.15
C MET A 38 -10.59 2.90 18.14
N THR A 39 -11.00 3.48 17.02
CA THR A 39 -11.42 2.76 15.83
C THR A 39 -10.46 3.07 14.69
N ILE A 40 -9.94 2.04 14.05
CA ILE A 40 -9.09 2.17 12.86
C ILE A 40 -9.92 1.74 11.66
N CYS A 41 -10.03 2.58 10.64
CA CYS A 41 -10.61 2.24 9.34
C CYS A 41 -9.53 2.35 8.27
N GLN A 42 -9.35 1.28 7.52
CA GLN A 42 -8.30 1.17 6.51
C GLN A 42 -8.93 0.88 5.16
N PHE A 43 -8.58 1.67 4.16
CA PHE A 43 -9.08 1.55 2.79
C PHE A 43 -7.95 1.07 1.88
N ASN A 44 -8.32 0.18 0.97
CA ASN A 44 -7.47 -0.25 -0.13
C ASN A 44 -7.90 0.51 -1.39
N TYR A 45 -7.19 1.58 -1.74
CA TYR A 45 -7.44 2.31 -2.98
C TYR A 45 -6.56 1.73 -4.09
N ILE A 46 -7.20 0.96 -4.97
CA ILE A 46 -6.62 0.48 -6.23
C ILE A 46 -7.14 1.40 -7.32
N GLY A 47 -6.25 2.23 -7.86
CA GLY A 47 -6.55 3.12 -8.97
C GLY A 47 -6.41 2.40 -10.32
N ASP A 48 -5.46 2.85 -11.12
CA ASP A 48 -5.05 2.17 -12.35
C ASP A 48 -4.05 1.04 -11.99
N GLU A 49 -4.12 -0.12 -12.65
CA GLU A 49 -3.20 -1.24 -12.42
C GLU A 49 -1.73 -0.86 -12.66
N SER A 50 -1.49 0.19 -13.45
CA SER A 50 -0.14 0.71 -13.73
C SER A 50 0.47 1.57 -12.62
N VAL A 51 -0.29 1.90 -11.56
CA VAL A 51 0.18 2.69 -10.42
C VAL A 51 0.10 1.88 -9.12
N PRO A 52 1.04 2.11 -8.17
CA PRO A 52 1.03 1.39 -6.91
C PRO A 52 -0.24 1.69 -6.11
N PRO A 53 -0.78 0.70 -5.36
CA PRO A 53 -1.94 0.89 -4.52
C PRO A 53 -1.65 1.89 -3.40
N VAL A 54 -2.69 2.61 -2.98
CA VAL A 54 -2.62 3.54 -1.85
C VAL A 54 -3.49 3.02 -0.72
N TYR A 55 -2.89 2.87 0.45
CA TYR A 55 -3.59 2.47 1.66
C TYR A 55 -3.88 3.70 2.53
N LEU A 56 -5.16 4.00 2.76
CA LEU A 56 -5.58 5.09 3.63
C LEU A 56 -5.95 4.52 4.99
N THR A 57 -5.26 4.94 6.05
CA THR A 57 -5.61 4.61 7.43
C THR A 57 -6.18 5.84 8.13
N VAL A 58 -7.41 5.73 8.61
CA VAL A 58 -8.08 6.75 9.42
C VAL A 58 -8.24 6.22 10.83
N VAL A 59 -7.84 7.03 11.83
CA VAL A 59 -7.97 6.69 13.25
C VAL A 59 -8.97 7.64 13.88
N GLY A 60 -10.08 7.08 14.38
CA GLY A 60 -11.08 7.79 15.16
C GLY A 60 -11.05 7.34 16.63
N THR A 61 -11.73 8.10 17.49
CA THR A 61 -12.08 7.66 18.86
C THR A 61 -13.01 6.45 18.81
N ASN A 62 -13.09 5.63 19.86
CA ASN A 62 -14.00 4.46 19.87
C ASN A 62 -15.49 4.81 19.54
N ASN A 63 -15.94 6.00 19.94
CA ASN A 63 -17.31 6.47 19.71
C ASN A 63 -17.52 7.26 18.41
N CYS A 64 -16.57 7.18 17.47
CA CYS A 64 -16.70 7.87 16.18
C CYS A 64 -17.86 7.29 15.35
N ASP A 65 -18.49 8.14 14.54
CA ASP A 65 -19.50 7.71 13.57
C ASP A 65 -18.85 6.87 12.47
N LEU A 66 -19.23 5.59 12.39
CA LEU A 66 -18.70 4.65 11.41
C LEU A 66 -19.16 4.95 9.99
N GLY A 67 -20.37 5.49 9.80
CA GLY A 67 -20.89 5.87 8.49
C GLY A 67 -20.14 7.08 7.91
N VAL A 68 -19.79 8.04 8.77
CA VAL A 68 -18.89 9.14 8.37
C VAL A 68 -17.52 8.58 8.01
N LEU A 69 -16.96 7.69 8.84
CA LEU A 69 -15.64 7.11 8.57
C LEU A 69 -15.58 6.33 7.25
N THR A 70 -16.56 5.46 6.96
CA THR A 70 -16.59 4.66 5.74
C THR A 70 -16.87 5.48 4.48
N SER A 71 -17.54 6.63 4.62
CA SER A 71 -17.82 7.54 3.50
C SER A 71 -16.67 8.49 3.17
N LEU A 72 -15.62 8.59 4.01
CA LEU A 72 -14.46 9.47 3.79
C LEU A 72 -13.67 9.15 2.52
N GLU A 73 -13.65 7.90 2.08
CA GLU A 73 -12.85 7.49 0.92
C GLU A 73 -13.30 8.23 -0.36
N VAL A 74 -14.62 8.34 -0.58
CA VAL A 74 -15.21 8.96 -1.78
C VAL A 74 -14.71 10.40 -2.03
N PRO A 75 -14.83 11.36 -1.09
CA PRO A 75 -14.33 12.71 -1.30
C PRO A 75 -12.80 12.78 -1.35
N LEU A 76 -12.08 11.80 -0.81
CA LEU A 76 -10.61 11.76 -0.82
C LEU A 76 -10.02 11.14 -2.10
N ARG A 77 -10.81 10.40 -2.90
CA ARG A 77 -10.38 9.76 -4.15
C ARG A 77 -9.51 10.64 -5.06
N PRO A 78 -9.85 11.91 -5.35
CA PRO A 78 -9.03 12.74 -6.23
C PRO A 78 -7.61 12.94 -5.70
N ILE A 79 -7.49 13.09 -4.38
CA ILE A 79 -6.19 13.26 -3.71
C ILE A 79 -5.44 11.93 -3.69
N LEU A 80 -6.11 10.81 -3.39
CA LEU A 80 -5.50 9.47 -3.42
C LEU A 80 -4.96 9.13 -4.82
N GLN A 81 -5.69 9.49 -5.87
CA GLN A 81 -5.27 9.32 -7.26
C GLN A 81 -4.05 10.19 -7.62
N ALA A 82 -4.00 11.43 -7.14
CA ALA A 82 -2.85 12.29 -7.35
C ALA A 82 -1.61 11.74 -6.62
N LEU A 83 -1.79 11.22 -5.41
CA LEU A 83 -0.72 10.61 -4.62
C LEU A 83 -0.20 9.32 -5.25
N SER A 84 -1.08 8.45 -5.79
CA SER A 84 -0.64 7.22 -6.45
C SER A 84 0.20 7.51 -7.69
N LYS A 85 -0.20 8.48 -8.53
CA LYS A 85 0.58 8.93 -9.69
C LYS A 85 1.93 9.52 -9.29
N LYS A 86 1.97 10.34 -8.23
CA LYS A 86 3.21 10.92 -7.72
C LYS A 86 4.15 9.86 -7.16
N ALA A 87 3.62 8.86 -6.46
CA ALA A 87 4.39 7.71 -5.98
C ALA A 87 4.95 6.89 -7.15
N ALA A 88 4.15 6.61 -8.18
CA ALA A 88 4.59 5.92 -9.39
C ALA A 88 5.76 6.64 -10.07
N ALA A 89 5.63 7.95 -10.31
CA ALA A 89 6.67 8.76 -10.93
C ALA A 89 7.98 8.75 -10.12
N ARG A 90 7.86 8.80 -8.78
CA ARG A 90 9.01 8.70 -7.88
C ARG A 90 9.69 7.32 -7.98
N PHE A 91 8.93 6.23 -7.93
CA PHE A 91 9.50 4.88 -8.06
C PHE A 91 10.19 4.66 -9.41
N GLN A 92 9.62 5.19 -10.49
CA GLN A 92 10.26 5.15 -11.81
C GLN A 92 11.58 5.92 -11.82
N SER A 93 11.60 7.13 -11.24
CA SER A 93 12.82 7.94 -11.13
C SER A 93 13.90 7.26 -10.28
N GLU A 94 13.53 6.68 -9.14
CA GLU A 94 14.44 5.92 -8.28
C GLU A 94 14.99 4.68 -9.01
N ALA A 95 14.14 3.93 -9.73
CA ALA A 95 14.56 2.78 -10.52
C ALA A 95 15.54 3.15 -11.66
N MET A 96 15.35 4.31 -12.29
CA MET A 96 16.29 4.82 -13.32
C MET A 96 17.64 5.21 -12.72
N MET A 97 17.67 5.80 -11.52
CA MET A 97 18.92 6.16 -10.83
C MET A 97 19.71 4.92 -10.43
N THR A 98 19.05 3.90 -9.84
CA THR A 98 19.70 2.63 -9.50
C THR A 98 20.25 1.90 -10.73
N ARG A 99 19.60 2.06 -11.89
CA ARG A 99 20.08 1.49 -13.17
C ARG A 99 21.35 2.15 -13.68
N ASN A 100 21.50 3.44 -13.46
CA ASN A 100 22.69 4.20 -13.88
C ASN A 100 23.86 3.99 -12.91
N ASP A 101 23.60 3.81 -11.61
CA ASP A 101 24.63 3.46 -10.62
C ASP A 101 25.09 2.00 -10.71
N ALA A 102 24.29 1.12 -11.34
CA ALA A 102 24.68 -0.26 -11.68
C ALA A 102 25.45 -0.38 -13.00
N GLY A 103 25.83 0.75 -13.61
CA GLY A 103 26.70 0.77 -14.78
C GLY A 103 28.17 0.56 -14.39
N ASP A 104 28.59 -0.70 -14.18
CA ASP A 104 29.81 -1.27 -14.79
C ASP A 104 30.12 -2.76 -14.51
N HIS A 105 29.19 -3.55 -13.96
CA HIS A 105 29.46 -4.98 -13.72
C HIS A 105 28.52 -5.90 -14.50
N PHE A 106 28.77 -5.97 -15.81
CA PHE A 106 28.33 -7.10 -16.63
C PHE A 106 29.13 -8.35 -16.23
N TYR A 107 28.58 -9.19 -15.36
CA TYR A 107 29.10 -10.55 -15.20
C TYR A 107 28.70 -11.38 -16.42
N ARG A 108 29.60 -11.46 -17.40
CA ARG A 108 29.53 -12.45 -18.48
C ARG A 108 29.77 -13.81 -17.86
N VAL A 109 28.71 -14.61 -17.71
CA VAL A 109 28.85 -16.04 -17.40
C VAL A 109 29.58 -16.67 -18.58
N LEU A 110 30.88 -16.91 -18.42
CA LEU A 110 31.62 -17.76 -19.34
C LEU A 110 31.10 -19.18 -19.12
N HIS A 111 30.35 -19.69 -20.10
CA HIS A 111 30.23 -21.13 -20.23
C HIS A 111 31.64 -21.70 -20.37
N ALA A 112 32.08 -22.43 -19.35
CA ALA A 112 33.24 -23.29 -19.48
C ALA A 112 32.82 -24.47 -20.37
N ASP A 113 32.92 -24.29 -21.68
CA ASP A 113 33.19 -25.41 -22.57
C ASP A 113 34.61 -25.88 -22.23
N SER A 114 34.72 -27.05 -21.62
CA SER A 114 36.00 -27.73 -21.43
C SER A 114 35.79 -29.24 -21.36
N ALA A 115 36.03 -29.85 -22.53
CA ALA A 115 36.43 -31.25 -22.81
C ALA A 115 35.38 -32.37 -22.65
#